data_AF-A0A395IS54-F1
#
_entry.id   AF-A0A395IS54-F1
#
_cell.length_a   1.000
_cell.length_b   1.000
_cell.length_c   1.000
_cell.angle_alpha   90.00
_cell.angle_beta   90.00
_cell.angle_gamma   90.00
#
_symmetry.space_group_name_H-M   'P 1'
#
loop_
_entity.id
_entity.type
_entity.pdbx_description
1 polymer ?
#
loop_
_entity_poly.entity_id
_entity_poly.type
_entity_poly.pdbx_seq_one_letter_code
_entity_poly.pdbx_strand_id
1 'polypeptide(L)' 'MDPVRRENQTWTLWTWMAYWATDTINLGTWETASSVLAVGLTWREAIPIMVVGTTCVAIPMYSMERSAQNFTYPFR' A
#
# COMPACT_ATOMS: atom_id res chain seq x y z
N MET A 1 10.97 -20.07 9.80
CA MET A 1 9.58 -20.04 9.30
C MET A 1 9.66 -20.39 7.83
N ASP A 2 9.24 -21.60 7.45
CA ASP A 2 9.28 -22.04 6.06
C ASP A 2 8.14 -21.40 5.25
N PRO A 3 8.32 -21.15 3.94
CA PRO A 3 7.29 -20.56 3.10
C PRO A 3 6.05 -21.45 3.03
N VAL A 4 4.87 -20.81 3.04
CA VAL A 4 3.59 -21.51 2.92
C VAL A 4 3.55 -22.32 1.62
N ARG A 5 3.16 -23.60 1.71
CA ARG A 5 3.00 -24.49 0.56
C ARG A 5 1.96 -23.91 -0.41
N ARG A 6 2.17 -24.08 -1.72
CA ARG A 6 1.29 -23.51 -2.77
C ARG A 6 -0.19 -23.90 -2.62
N GLU A 7 -0.46 -25.14 -2.19
CA GLU A 7 -1.80 -25.66 -1.92
C GLU A 7 -2.57 -24.87 -0.84
N ASN A 8 -1.86 -24.15 0.04
CA ASN A 8 -2.44 -23.34 1.12
C ASN A 8 -2.45 -21.84 0.80
N GLN A 9 -2.00 -21.43 -0.40
CA GLN A 9 -2.03 -20.03 -0.84
C GLN A 9 -3.43 -19.68 -1.36
N THR A 10 -4.35 -19.36 -0.43
CA THR A 10 -5.75 -19.02 -0.75
C THR A 10 -5.96 -17.57 -1.18
N TRP A 11 -4.89 -16.77 -1.20
CA TRP A 11 -4.93 -15.36 -1.57
C TRP A 11 -5.15 -15.21 -3.07
N THR A 12 -6.33 -14.69 -3.44
CA THR A 12 -6.68 -14.30 -4.80
C THR A 12 -6.44 -12.81 -5.01
N LEU A 13 -6.52 -12.35 -6.26
CA LEU A 13 -6.47 -10.92 -6.59
C LEU A 13 -7.54 -10.11 -5.84
N TRP A 14 -8.73 -10.68 -5.66
CA TRP A 14 -9.82 -10.04 -4.93
C TRP A 14 -9.51 -9.86 -3.45
N THR A 15 -8.99 -10.89 -2.80
CA THR A 15 -8.60 -10.80 -1.38
C THR A 15 -7.44 -9.81 -1.20
N TRP A 16 -6.53 -9.73 -2.18
CA TRP A 16 -5.47 -8.73 -2.20
C TRP A 16 -6.02 -7.31 -2.28
N MET A 17 -6.91 -7.02 -3.23
CA MET A 17 -7.51 -5.69 -3.35
C MET A 17 -8.36 -5.31 -2.13
N ALA A 18 -9.14 -6.26 -1.59
CA ALA A 18 -9.94 -6.03 -0.39
C ALA A 18 -9.08 -5.75 0.84
N TYR A 19 -7.94 -6.43 0.98
CA TYR A 19 -6.98 -6.20 2.05
C TYR A 19 -6.45 -4.77 2.01
N TRP A 20 -5.98 -4.29 0.86
CA TRP A 20 -5.48 -2.92 0.72
C TRP A 20 -6.57 -1.85 0.86
N ALA A 21 -7.77 -2.12 0.36
CA ALA A 21 -8.90 -1.22 0.58
C ALA A 21 -9.19 -1.07 2.09
N THR A 22 -9.12 -2.16 2.85
CA THR A 22 -9.31 -2.14 4.31
C THR A 22 -8.19 -1.38 5.01
N ASP A 23 -6.95 -1.56 4.57
CA ASP A 23 -5.78 -0.87 5.14
C ASP A 23 -5.92 0.67 5.07
N THR A 24 -6.53 1.19 4.01
CA THR A 24 -6.77 2.63 3.86
C THR A 24 -7.84 3.20 4.81
N ILE A 25 -8.63 2.34 5.47
CA ILE A 25 -9.67 2.75 6.41
C ILE A 25 -9.06 2.80 7.82
N ASN A 26 -8.23 3.81 8.07
CA ASN A 26 -7.57 4.02 9.36
C ASN A 26 -7.55 5.51 9.74
N LEU A 27 -7.34 5.80 11.04
CA LEU A 27 -7.40 7.16 11.57
C LEU A 27 -6.42 8.12 10.88
N GLY A 28 -5.19 7.69 10.59
CA GLY A 28 -4.19 8.54 9.94
C GLY A 28 -4.60 8.94 8.51
N THR A 29 -5.31 8.05 7.80
CA THR A 29 -5.86 8.37 6.48
C THR A 29 -6.98 9.41 6.58
N TRP A 30 -7.84 9.31 7.60
CA TRP A 30 -8.87 10.31 7.87
C TRP A 30 -8.29 11.68 8.24
N GLU A 31 -7.23 11.71 9.06
CA GLU A 31 -6.51 12.95 9.41
C GLU A 31 -5.87 13.59 8.18
N THR A 32 -5.25 12.78 7.32
CA THR A 32 -4.66 13.25 6.07
C THR A 32 -5.73 13.87 5.16
N ALA A 33 -6.86 13.20 4.97
CA ALA A 33 -7.98 13.73 4.19
C ALA A 33 -8.52 15.04 4.78
N SER A 34 -8.63 15.12 6.11
CA SER A 34 -9.06 16.34 6.80
C SER A 34 -8.09 17.51 6.58
N SER A 35 -6.78 17.26 6.64
CA SER A 35 -5.76 18.28 6.39
C SER A 35 -5.82 18.86 4.98
N VAL A 36 -6.09 18.03 3.98
CA VAL A 36 -6.21 18.47 2.58
C VAL A 36 -7.40 19.42 2.41
N LEU A 37 -8.54 19.08 3.02
CA LEU A 37 -9.72 19.95 3.02
C LEU A 37 -9.47 21.24 3.82
N ALA A 38 -8.74 21.16 4.94
CA ALA A 38 -8.40 22.32 5.77
C ALA A 38 -7.52 23.35 5.06
N VAL A 39 -6.66 22.92 4.12
CA VAL A 39 -5.86 23.80 3.25
C VAL A 39 -6.71 24.46 2.15
N GLY A 40 -7.99 24.11 2.04
CA GLY A 40 -8.95 24.73 1.12
C GLY A 40 -9.10 24.00 -0.22
N LEU A 41 -8.51 22.81 -0.37
CA LEU A 41 -8.65 22.00 -1.58
C LEU A 41 -10.02 21.32 -1.63
N THR A 42 -10.61 21.27 -2.81
CA THR A 42 -11.87 20.56 -3.01
C THR A 42 -11.63 19.05 -3.07
N TRP A 43 -12.67 18.25 -2.80
CA TRP A 43 -12.59 16.79 -2.90
C TRP A 43 -12.13 16.29 -4.28
N ARG A 44 -12.37 17.08 -5.34
CA ARG A 44 -11.95 16.78 -6.71
C ARG A 44 -10.44 16.88 -6.89
N GLU A 45 -9.80 17.76 -6.15
CA GLU A 45 -8.34 17.96 -6.15
C GLU A 45 -7.67 17.04 -5.13
N ALA A 46 -8.35 16.75 -4.02
CA ALA A 46 -7.86 15.85 -2.98
C ALA A 46 -7.62 14.42 -3.49
N ILE A 47 -8.54 13.85 -4.27
CA ILE A 47 -8.43 12.48 -4.81
C ILE A 47 -7.13 12.27 -5.61
N PRO A 48 -6.81 13.07 -6.65
CA PRO A 48 -5.57 12.89 -7.40
C PRO A 48 -4.31 13.12 -6.54
N ILE A 49 -4.35 14.07 -5.59
CA ILE A 49 -3.23 14.27 -4.64
C ILE A 49 -2.98 13.01 -3.82
N MET A 50 -4.04 12.38 -3.29
CA MET A 50 -3.93 11.14 -2.53
C MET A 50 -3.39 9.99 -3.39
N VAL A 51 -3.85 9.83 -4.63
CA VAL A 51 -3.33 8.80 -5.55
C VAL A 51 -1.84 8.99 -5.81
N VAL A 52 -1.41 10.22 -6.09
CA VAL A 52 0.00 10.54 -6.33
C VAL A 52 0.83 10.28 -5.08
N GLY A 53 0.38 10.76 -3.91
CA GLY A 53 1.06 10.57 -2.63
C GLY A 53 1.27 9.09 -2.30
N THR A 54 0.21 8.29 -2.40
CA THR A 54 0.27 6.85 -2.12
C THR A 54 1.15 6.12 -3.14
N THR A 55 1.16 6.53 -4.41
CA THR A 55 2.05 5.95 -5.43
C THR A 55 3.51 6.27 -5.15
N CYS A 56 3.83 7.48 -4.70
CA CYS A 56 5.18 7.88 -4.31
C CYS A 56 5.72 7.05 -3.14
N VAL A 57 4.86 6.56 -2.24
CA VAL A 57 5.24 5.66 -1.14
C VAL A 57 5.38 4.21 -1.61
N ALA A 58 4.56 3.78 -2.58
CA ALA A 58 4.60 2.42 -3.10
C ALA A 58 5.92 2.08 -3.81
N ILE A 59 6.52 3.03 -4.53
CA ILE A 59 7.79 2.85 -5.27
C ILE A 59 8.95 2.46 -4.33
N PRO A 60 9.28 3.23 -3.27
CA PRO A 60 10.35 2.87 -2.35
C PRO A 60 10.03 1.62 -1.53
N MET A 61 8.75 1.38 -1.20
CA MET A 61 8.35 0.14 -0.51
C MET A 61 8.71 -1.09 -1.35
N TYR A 62 8.39 -1.07 -2.65
CA TYR A 62 8.75 -2.16 -3.57
C TYR A 62 10.26 -2.33 -3.73
N SER A 63 11.01 -1.23 -3.84
CA SER A 63 12.47 -1.31 -3.98
C SER A 63 13.15 -1.84 -2.71
N MET A 64 12.61 -1.48 -1.55
CA MET A 64 13.08 -1.98 -0.26
C MET A 64 12.79 -3.47 -0.09
N GLU A 65 11.57 -3.91 -0.40
CA GLU A 65 11.19 -5.33 -0.39
C GLU A 65 12.11 -6.15 -1.31
N ARG A 66 12.35 -5.68 -2.54
CA ARG A 66 13.26 -6.34 -3.48
C ARG A 66 14.68 -6.45 -2.92
N SER A 67 15.17 -5.41 -2.26
CA SER A 67 16.51 -5.39 -1.65
C SER A 67 16.60 -6.37 -0.46
N ALA A 68 15.56 -6.44 0.36
CA ALA A 68 15.48 -7.38 1.48
C ALA A 68 15.40 -8.84 1.02
N GLN A 69 14.67 -9.12 -0.07
CA GLN A 69 14.62 -10.43 -0.70
C GLN A 69 15.99 -10.86 -1.24
N ASN A 70 16.72 -9.95 -1.90
CA ASN A 70 18.08 -10.22 -2.38
C ASN A 70 19.07 -10.50 -1.23
N PHE A 71 18.89 -9.87 -0.08
CA PHE A 71 19.73 -10.12 1.10
C PHE A 71 19.41 -11.48 1.76
N THR A 72 18.14 -11.85 1.81
CA THR A 72 17.67 -13.08 2.49
C THR A 72 17.83 -14.33 1.60
N TYR A 73 17.70 -14.19 0.28
CA TYR A 73 17.81 -15.27 -0.69
C TYR A 73 18.74 -14.89 -1.87
N PRO A 74 20.06 -14.76 -1.66
CA PRO A 74 20.99 -14.17 -2.63
C PRO A 74 21.23 -14.95 -3.94
N PHE A 75 20.64 -16.14 -4.14
CA PHE A 75 20.97 -17.05 -5.25
C PHE A 75 19.74 -17.63 -5.99
N ARG A 76 18.68 -16.83 -6.18
CA ARG A 76 17.58 -17.18 -7.09
C ARG A 76 17.61 -16.36 -8.36
#